data_AF-A0A158QR40-F1
#
_entry.id   AF-A0A158QR40-F1
#
_cell.length_a   1.000
_cell.length_b   1.000
_cell.length_c   1.000
_cell.angle_alpha   90.00
_cell.angle_beta   90.00
_cell.angle_gamma   90.00
#
_symmetry.space_group_name_H-M   'P 1'
#
loop_
_entity.id
_entity.type
_entity.pdbx_description
1 polymer ?
#
loop_
_entity_poly.entity_id
_entity_poly.type
_entity_poly.pdbx_seq_one_letter_code
_entity_poly.pdbx_strand_id
1 'polypeptide(L)'
;MSSYLFTIAIGEFDYVESHTAAGVKIRTYTIPGEIQKASYALNLGIKCLDFFENYSGIKYPLPKLDMIGFSLVGALENWGLITFKEASLLYDELTYPLGSKYEVAATVAHEIAHQWFGNLVTMKWWDEVWLNEGFATYLQYISLEEITRGVNKLKDHFATEVMEIAFMLDRPALRSLRLKVERPKDIAGTILPIVYFKGAAFIAMVVDVIGEKNFNEGIKHYLTKFSYGNTRSTDLWESLESTNFKAKGPDGNPLNLTAFASPWTRQGGFPLVTVDVLNSSTFEITQYPMNKVMDRKLSKDDSSAHGIQWDIPIWYQLDDQPVKFTWLSKDKPLHISANTEETILVVNGDRHGFYRQNYAEEGWKKIIKKLTENHKVLEQRHSDCLIVKGFATVRTILP
;
A
#
# COMPACT_ATOMS: atom_id res chain seq x y z
N MET A 1 13.25 9.47 21.30
CA MET A 1 12.80 8.23 20.61
C MET A 1 12.00 7.38 21.57
N SER A 2 11.11 6.54 21.04
CA SER A 2 10.32 5.58 21.82
C SER A 2 11.18 4.42 22.34
N SER A 3 10.81 3.82 23.47
CA SER A 3 11.62 2.79 24.13
C SER A 3 11.81 1.50 23.30
N TYR A 4 10.85 1.16 22.43
CA TYR A 4 10.93 -0.05 21.59
C TYR A 4 12.05 0.01 20.54
N LEU A 5 12.58 1.21 20.26
CA LEU A 5 13.66 1.43 19.31
C LEU A 5 15.05 1.26 19.92
N PHE A 6 15.16 1.16 21.24
CA PHE A 6 16.46 0.94 21.87
C PHE A 6 17.00 -0.44 21.50
N THR A 7 18.26 -0.50 21.08
CA THR A 7 18.94 -1.74 20.71
C THR A 7 20.42 -1.66 21.06
N ILE A 8 21.01 -2.82 21.33
CA ILE A 8 22.44 -3.01 21.52
C ILE A 8 22.83 -4.39 20.97
N ALA A 9 23.92 -4.45 20.22
CA ALA A 9 24.51 -5.70 19.74
C ALA A 9 25.92 -5.82 20.32
N ILE A 10 26.24 -6.96 20.92
CA ILE A 10 27.54 -7.27 21.51
C ILE A 10 28.00 -8.60 20.92
N GLY A 11 29.14 -8.60 20.24
CA GLY A 11 29.68 -9.77 19.57
C GLY A 11 30.85 -9.41 18.66
N GLU A 12 31.44 -10.44 18.07
CA GLU A 12 32.45 -10.30 17.01
C GLU A 12 31.72 -10.22 15.67
N PHE A 13 31.93 -9.13 14.93
CA PHE A 13 31.28 -8.88 13.65
C PHE A 13 32.28 -8.31 12.65
N ASP A 14 32.20 -8.79 11.42
CA ASP A 14 32.81 -8.11 10.28
C ASP A 14 31.86 -7.03 9.76
N TYR A 15 32.38 -6.00 9.11
CA TYR A 15 31.55 -4.99 8.48
C TYR A 15 32.18 -4.37 7.24
N VAL A 16 31.31 -3.96 6.33
CA VAL A 16 31.64 -3.01 5.25
C VAL A 16 31.13 -1.62 5.64
N GLU A 17 31.85 -0.56 5.27
CA GLU A 17 31.53 0.83 5.58
C GLU A 17 31.55 1.70 4.32
N SER A 18 30.64 2.67 4.26
CA SER A 18 30.72 3.80 3.33
C SER A 18 29.97 5.01 3.90
N HIS A 19 29.83 6.08 3.11
CA HIS A 19 29.12 7.30 3.48
C HIS A 19 28.09 7.67 2.42
N THR A 20 27.00 8.30 2.86
CA THR A 20 26.03 8.93 1.94
C THR A 20 26.54 10.24 1.39
N ALA A 21 25.83 10.82 0.42
CA ALA A 21 26.17 12.13 -0.14
C ALA A 21 26.15 13.23 0.95
N ALA A 22 25.27 13.09 1.95
CA ALA A 22 25.19 13.98 3.10
C ALA A 22 26.25 13.72 4.20
N GLY A 23 27.12 12.70 4.01
CA GLY A 23 28.18 12.35 4.95
C GLY A 23 27.75 11.45 6.12
N VAL A 24 26.55 10.86 6.05
CA VAL A 24 26.11 9.89 7.07
C VAL A 24 26.88 8.58 6.86
N LYS A 25 27.52 8.09 7.92
CA LYS A 25 28.24 6.82 7.90
C LYS A 25 27.25 5.66 7.87
N ILE A 26 27.38 4.75 6.91
CA ILE A 26 26.59 3.52 6.85
C ILE A 26 27.52 2.32 6.96
N ARG A 27 27.16 1.37 7.82
CA ARG A 27 27.86 0.11 7.98
C ARG A 27 26.90 -1.07 7.88
N THR A 28 27.31 -2.12 7.20
CA THR A 28 26.59 -3.40 7.17
C THR A 28 27.44 -4.46 7.85
N TYR A 29 26.95 -4.95 8.98
CA TYR A 29 27.60 -5.92 9.84
C TYR A 29 27.10 -7.34 9.57
N THR A 30 28.02 -8.30 9.66
CA THR A 30 27.76 -9.73 9.47
C THR A 30 28.50 -10.56 10.52
N ILE A 31 28.14 -11.83 10.64
CA ILE A 31 29.01 -12.80 11.29
C ILE A 31 30.38 -12.86 10.57
N PRO A 32 31.48 -13.20 11.27
CA PRO A 32 32.80 -13.27 10.66
C PRO A 32 32.87 -14.21 9.45
N GLY A 33 33.56 -13.78 8.38
CA GLY A 33 33.76 -14.58 7.16
C GLY A 33 32.69 -14.42 6.07
N GLU A 34 31.66 -13.61 6.31
CA GLU A 34 30.54 -13.37 5.37
C GLU A 34 30.50 -11.95 4.79
N ILE A 35 31.56 -11.16 5.01
CA ILE A 35 31.66 -9.73 4.65
C ILE A 35 31.34 -9.45 3.17
N GLN A 36 31.70 -10.36 2.27
CA GLN A 36 31.44 -10.26 0.83
C GLN A 36 29.94 -10.14 0.51
N LYS A 37 29.05 -10.72 1.33
CA LYS A 37 27.60 -10.71 1.12
C LYS A 37 26.92 -9.41 1.58
N ALA A 38 27.64 -8.57 2.33
CA ALA A 38 27.10 -7.35 2.94
C ALA A 38 27.07 -6.14 1.98
N SER A 39 27.88 -6.18 0.91
CA SER A 39 28.10 -5.05 0.01
C SER A 39 26.84 -4.61 -0.72
N TYR A 40 25.95 -5.54 -1.07
CA TYR A 40 24.69 -5.22 -1.73
C TYR A 40 23.79 -4.34 -0.85
N ALA A 41 23.55 -4.77 0.39
CA ALA A 41 22.75 -4.00 1.34
C ALA A 41 23.40 -2.66 1.69
N LEU A 42 24.73 -2.59 1.87
CA LEU A 42 25.42 -1.32 2.11
C LEU A 42 25.11 -0.30 1.00
N ASN A 43 25.34 -0.71 -0.26
CA ASN A 43 25.15 0.17 -1.41
C ASN A 43 23.69 0.59 -1.59
N LEU A 44 22.76 -0.32 -1.32
CA LEU A 44 21.33 -0.01 -1.37
C LEU A 44 20.94 0.94 -0.24
N GLY A 45 21.43 0.70 0.98
CA GLY A 45 21.11 1.51 2.15
C GLY A 45 21.50 2.98 1.97
N ILE A 46 22.64 3.23 1.33
CA ILE A 46 23.07 4.58 0.94
C ILE A 46 22.03 5.25 0.02
N LYS A 47 21.63 4.56 -1.05
CA LYS A 47 20.67 5.08 -2.03
C LYS A 47 19.28 5.30 -1.41
N CYS A 48 18.84 4.40 -0.53
CA CYS A 48 17.59 4.54 0.20
C CYS A 48 17.64 5.76 1.14
N LEU A 49 18.73 5.94 1.89
CA LEU A 49 18.86 7.08 2.80
C LEU A 49 18.85 8.40 2.03
N ASP A 50 19.64 8.49 0.94
CA ASP A 50 19.64 9.66 0.05
C ASP A 50 18.24 9.93 -0.55
N PHE A 51 17.53 8.88 -0.97
CA PHE A 51 16.16 9.01 -1.47
C PHE A 51 15.22 9.59 -0.40
N PHE A 52 15.24 9.04 0.82
CA PHE A 52 14.31 9.46 1.87
C PHE A 52 14.60 10.85 2.43
N GLU A 53 15.88 11.28 2.47
CA GLU A 53 16.23 12.67 2.77
C GLU A 53 15.63 13.64 1.74
N ASN A 54 15.72 13.30 0.45
CA ASN A 54 15.17 14.13 -0.63
C ASN A 54 13.63 14.10 -0.65
N TYR A 55 13.04 12.92 -0.47
CA TYR A 55 11.59 12.70 -0.48
C TYR A 55 10.91 13.45 0.68
N SER A 56 11.46 13.34 1.89
CA SER A 56 10.91 13.99 3.08
C SER A 56 11.35 15.46 3.24
N GLY A 57 12.43 15.87 2.56
CA GLY A 57 13.07 17.17 2.79
C GLY A 57 13.72 17.31 4.18
N ILE A 58 13.86 16.20 4.92
CA ILE A 58 14.41 16.16 6.28
C ILE A 58 15.63 15.26 6.28
N LYS A 59 16.77 15.80 6.73
CA LYS A 59 18.01 15.03 6.87
C LYS A 59 17.87 13.95 7.93
N TYR A 60 18.55 12.84 7.72
CA TYR A 60 18.68 11.82 8.74
C TYR A 60 19.48 12.39 9.93
N PRO A 61 18.94 12.35 11.16
CA PRO A 61 19.47 13.17 12.25
C PRO A 61 20.67 12.57 13.00
N LEU A 62 21.00 11.29 12.76
CA LEU A 62 22.09 10.62 13.45
C LEU A 62 23.36 10.59 12.58
N PRO A 63 24.57 10.59 13.17
CA PRO A 63 25.82 10.58 12.41
C PRO A 63 26.07 9.27 11.67
N LYS A 64 25.33 8.21 12.00
CA LYS A 64 25.48 6.88 11.43
C LYS A 64 24.15 6.12 11.33
N LEU A 65 24.10 5.18 10.39
CA LEU A 65 23.08 4.15 10.30
C LEU A 65 23.75 2.79 10.08
N ASP A 66 23.66 1.93 11.07
CA ASP A 66 24.19 0.57 10.98
C ASP A 66 23.07 -0.41 10.63
N MET A 67 23.39 -1.43 9.84
CA MET A 67 22.53 -2.56 9.50
C MET A 67 23.24 -3.85 9.91
N ILE A 68 22.57 -4.79 10.57
CA ILE A 68 23.23 -6.00 11.08
C ILE A 68 22.37 -7.26 10.93
N GLY A 69 22.97 -8.33 10.43
CA GLY A 69 22.30 -9.62 10.19
C GLY A 69 22.41 -10.56 11.39
N PHE A 70 21.46 -10.51 12.33
CA PHE A 70 21.37 -11.48 13.45
C PHE A 70 19.94 -11.65 14.03
N SER A 71 18.94 -10.94 13.50
CA SER A 71 17.59 -10.91 14.07
C SER A 71 16.88 -12.26 13.92
N LEU A 72 16.00 -12.54 14.89
CA LEU A 72 15.11 -13.70 14.88
C LEU A 72 13.80 -13.44 14.09
N VAL A 73 13.54 -12.18 13.75
CA VAL A 73 12.43 -11.74 12.89
C VAL A 73 12.98 -11.13 11.60
N GLY A 74 12.13 -10.82 10.62
CA GLY A 74 12.55 -10.30 9.31
C GLY A 74 13.53 -9.14 9.43
N ALA A 75 13.09 -8.04 10.05
CA ALA A 75 13.94 -6.95 10.48
C ALA A 75 13.24 -6.11 11.58
N LEU A 76 13.98 -5.20 12.20
CA LEU A 76 13.49 -4.20 13.17
C LEU A 76 14.24 -2.88 12.97
N GLU A 77 13.50 -1.79 12.95
CA GLU A 77 13.91 -0.46 12.44
C GLU A 77 14.73 0.38 13.43
N ASN A 78 15.31 -0.25 14.46
CA ASN A 78 15.88 0.43 15.62
C ASN A 78 16.79 1.60 15.22
N TRP A 79 16.55 2.79 15.80
CA TRP A 79 17.09 4.04 15.27
C TRP A 79 18.62 4.10 15.34
N GLY A 80 19.25 4.02 14.17
CA GLY A 80 20.69 3.99 14.01
C GLY A 80 21.34 2.60 14.03
N LEU A 81 20.64 1.53 14.39
CA LEU A 81 21.14 0.15 14.29
C LEU A 81 20.00 -0.80 13.89
N ILE A 82 19.67 -0.85 12.61
CA ILE A 82 18.62 -1.70 12.08
C ILE A 82 19.08 -3.16 12.16
N THR A 83 18.25 -4.03 12.72
CA THR A 83 18.55 -5.46 12.81
C THR A 83 17.77 -6.24 11.75
N PHE A 84 18.39 -7.22 11.13
CA PHE A 84 17.82 -8.03 10.06
C PHE A 84 18.05 -9.51 10.34
N LYS A 85 17.16 -10.37 9.86
CA LYS A 85 17.52 -11.76 9.59
C LYS A 85 18.59 -11.78 8.51
N GLU A 86 19.58 -12.67 8.60
CA GLU A 86 20.69 -12.72 7.63
C GLU A 86 20.20 -12.80 6.17
N ALA A 87 19.19 -13.64 5.90
CA ALA A 87 18.60 -13.79 4.57
C ALA A 87 17.88 -12.52 4.05
N SER A 88 17.57 -11.57 4.93
CA SER A 88 16.92 -10.30 4.60
C SER A 88 17.93 -9.14 4.45
N LEU A 89 19.23 -9.40 4.65
CA LEU A 89 20.30 -8.40 4.55
C LEU A 89 21.43 -8.83 3.61
N LEU A 90 21.82 -10.09 3.65
CA LEU A 90 22.99 -10.61 2.96
C LEU A 90 22.59 -11.15 1.59
N TYR A 91 23.36 -10.80 0.57
CA TYR A 91 23.14 -11.26 -0.80
C TYR A 91 24.45 -11.57 -1.51
N ASP A 92 24.44 -12.64 -2.28
CA ASP A 92 25.51 -13.17 -3.10
C ASP A 92 24.89 -13.64 -4.40
N GLU A 93 25.31 -13.01 -5.50
CA GLU A 93 24.79 -13.26 -6.83
C GLU A 93 25.18 -14.64 -7.38
N LEU A 94 26.23 -15.27 -6.82
CA LEU A 94 26.67 -16.60 -7.23
C LEU A 94 25.85 -17.73 -6.59
N THR A 95 25.21 -17.47 -5.45
CA THR A 95 24.56 -18.51 -4.64
C THR A 95 23.06 -18.29 -4.42
N TYR A 96 22.58 -17.04 -4.44
CA TYR A 96 21.18 -16.72 -4.18
C TYR A 96 20.42 -16.30 -5.45
N PRO A 97 19.16 -16.73 -5.60
CA PRO A 97 18.33 -16.39 -6.75
C PRO A 97 17.98 -14.89 -6.77
N LEU A 98 17.57 -14.41 -7.94
CA LEU A 98 17.15 -13.02 -8.13
C LEU A 98 16.01 -12.60 -7.18
N GLY A 99 15.12 -13.53 -6.82
CA GLY A 99 14.06 -13.28 -5.83
C GLY A 99 14.61 -12.81 -4.48
N SER A 100 15.69 -13.42 -3.99
CA SER A 100 16.35 -13.00 -2.75
C SER A 100 16.98 -11.61 -2.85
N LYS A 101 17.49 -11.23 -4.03
CA LYS A 101 17.99 -9.87 -4.29
C LYS A 101 16.90 -8.82 -4.12
N TYR A 102 15.67 -9.13 -4.55
CA TYR A 102 14.49 -8.29 -4.38
C TYR A 102 14.03 -8.26 -2.92
N GLU A 103 13.97 -9.40 -2.23
CA GLU A 103 13.57 -9.47 -0.82
C GLU A 103 14.50 -8.66 0.10
N VAL A 104 15.81 -8.78 -0.09
CA VAL A 104 16.81 -7.94 0.60
C VAL A 104 16.57 -6.47 0.28
N ALA A 105 16.28 -6.16 -0.99
CA ALA A 105 16.06 -4.77 -1.38
C ALA A 105 14.81 -4.15 -0.75
N ALA A 106 13.69 -4.89 -0.79
CA ALA A 106 12.43 -4.50 -0.20
C ALA A 106 12.58 -4.30 1.32
N THR A 107 13.22 -5.23 2.01
CA THR A 107 13.42 -5.15 3.46
C THR A 107 14.31 -3.96 3.83
N VAL A 108 15.46 -3.79 3.17
CA VAL A 108 16.36 -2.64 3.44
C VAL A 108 15.65 -1.30 3.19
N ALA A 109 14.89 -1.17 2.10
CA ALA A 109 14.12 0.04 1.83
C ALA A 109 13.02 0.29 2.88
N HIS A 110 12.32 -0.76 3.32
CA HIS A 110 11.30 -0.72 4.36
C HIS A 110 11.85 -0.17 5.69
N GLU A 111 12.94 -0.78 6.18
CA GLU A 111 13.53 -0.40 7.47
C GLU A 111 14.15 1.00 7.46
N ILE A 112 14.65 1.44 6.30
CA ILE A 112 15.17 2.81 6.16
C ILE A 112 14.01 3.82 6.08
N ALA A 113 12.87 3.47 5.49
CA ALA A 113 11.67 4.33 5.51
C ALA A 113 11.21 4.61 6.96
N HIS A 114 11.31 3.62 7.83
CA HIS A 114 10.97 3.76 9.25
C HIS A 114 11.81 4.79 10.00
N GLN A 115 13.00 5.16 9.50
CA GLN A 115 13.80 6.22 10.11
C GLN A 115 13.04 7.57 10.13
N TRP A 116 12.07 7.76 9.23
CA TRP A 116 11.10 8.86 9.26
C TRP A 116 9.73 8.42 9.81
N PHE A 117 9.20 7.29 9.32
CA PHE A 117 7.86 6.77 9.67
C PHE A 117 7.93 5.69 10.74
N GLY A 118 8.02 6.12 12.00
CA GLY A 118 8.12 5.26 13.16
C GLY A 118 9.15 5.77 14.14
N ASN A 119 10.32 6.19 13.65
CA ASN A 119 11.40 6.70 14.50
C ASN A 119 11.29 8.21 14.74
N LEU A 120 11.36 9.00 13.67
CA LEU A 120 11.22 10.46 13.75
C LEU A 120 9.81 10.88 14.14
N VAL A 121 8.80 10.29 13.50
CA VAL A 121 7.38 10.47 13.85
C VAL A 121 6.80 9.11 14.18
N THR A 122 6.45 8.88 15.44
CA THR A 122 5.92 7.59 15.91
C THR A 122 4.41 7.66 16.07
N MET A 123 3.66 6.62 15.71
CA MET A 123 2.25 6.52 16.12
C MET A 123 2.08 6.74 17.64
N LYS A 124 0.99 7.38 18.05
CA LYS A 124 0.72 7.69 19.46
C LYS A 124 0.40 6.45 20.28
N TRP A 125 -0.18 5.44 19.65
CA TRP A 125 -0.45 4.16 20.26
C TRP A 125 -0.54 3.06 19.20
N TRP A 126 -0.36 1.80 19.63
CA TRP A 126 -0.32 0.62 18.77
C TRP A 126 -1.62 0.36 18.00
N ASP A 127 -2.74 1.01 18.36
CA ASP A 127 -3.98 0.93 17.58
C ASP A 127 -3.83 1.54 16.18
N GLU A 128 -2.84 2.41 15.96
CA GLU A 128 -2.58 3.05 14.66
C GLU A 128 -1.17 2.71 14.11
N VAL A 129 -0.66 1.51 14.41
CA VAL A 129 0.63 1.02 13.91
C VAL A 129 0.76 1.06 12.38
N TRP A 130 -0.36 1.05 11.64
CA TRP A 130 -0.38 1.23 10.19
C TRP A 130 0.24 2.56 9.72
N LEU A 131 0.29 3.59 10.57
CA LEU A 131 0.99 4.85 10.28
C LEU A 131 2.49 4.67 10.10
N ASN A 132 3.07 3.65 10.73
CA ASN A 132 4.45 3.26 10.53
C ASN A 132 4.52 2.25 9.39
N GLU A 133 3.88 1.09 9.57
CA GLU A 133 4.05 -0.09 8.72
C GLU A 133 3.46 0.08 7.32
N GLY A 134 2.29 0.70 7.22
CA GLY A 134 1.65 0.97 5.93
C GLY A 134 2.47 1.97 5.10
N PHE A 135 3.07 2.98 5.74
CA PHE A 135 3.94 3.94 5.07
C PHE A 135 5.26 3.31 4.64
N ALA A 136 5.92 2.54 5.52
CA ALA A 136 7.14 1.84 5.16
C ALA A 136 6.91 0.84 4.02
N THR A 137 5.80 0.07 4.05
CA THR A 137 5.42 -0.82 2.95
C THR A 137 5.09 -0.06 1.67
N TYR A 138 4.40 1.08 1.72
CA TYR A 138 4.16 1.87 0.50
C TYR A 138 5.46 2.41 -0.08
N LEU A 139 6.28 3.03 0.77
CA LEU A 139 7.48 3.74 0.36
C LEU A 139 8.59 2.83 -0.13
N GLN A 140 8.67 1.56 0.32
CA GLN A 140 9.67 0.63 -0.19
C GLN A 140 9.56 0.45 -1.72
N TYR A 141 8.34 0.43 -2.28
CA TYR A 141 8.15 0.27 -3.72
C TYR A 141 8.50 1.56 -4.46
N ILE A 142 8.11 2.71 -3.90
CA ILE A 142 8.37 4.03 -4.48
C ILE A 142 9.88 4.32 -4.52
N SER A 143 10.58 4.06 -3.41
CA SER A 143 12.02 4.29 -3.31
C SER A 143 12.78 3.35 -4.24
N LEU A 144 12.42 2.06 -4.28
CA LEU A 144 13.12 1.10 -5.13
C LEU A 144 12.85 1.33 -6.61
N GLU A 145 11.65 1.78 -6.99
CA GLU A 145 11.39 2.17 -8.39
C GLU A 145 12.33 3.30 -8.83
N GLU A 146 12.46 4.34 -8.02
CA GLU A 146 13.34 5.48 -8.31
C GLU A 146 14.82 5.04 -8.35
N ILE A 147 15.26 4.29 -7.34
CA ILE A 147 16.64 3.80 -7.22
C ILE A 147 17.03 2.88 -8.39
N THR A 148 16.09 2.07 -8.88
CA THR A 148 16.29 1.18 -10.03
C THR A 148 15.97 1.86 -11.37
N ARG A 149 15.62 3.16 -11.36
CA ARG A 149 15.24 3.95 -12.55
C ARG A 149 14.12 3.31 -13.36
N GLY A 150 13.14 2.72 -12.68
CA GLY A 150 11.98 2.09 -13.30
C GLY A 150 12.23 0.75 -13.98
N VAL A 151 13.46 0.21 -13.94
CA VAL A 151 13.80 -1.08 -14.60
C VAL A 151 12.90 -2.21 -14.11
N ASN A 152 12.54 -2.21 -12.83
CA ASN A 152 11.72 -3.25 -12.22
C ASN A 152 10.20 -2.93 -12.21
N LYS A 153 9.78 -1.75 -12.69
CA LYS A 153 8.37 -1.30 -12.68
C LYS A 153 7.64 -1.60 -11.37
N LEU A 154 8.24 -1.27 -10.23
CA LEU A 154 7.77 -1.74 -8.92
C LEU A 154 6.41 -1.16 -8.51
N LYS A 155 5.98 -0.02 -9.05
CA LYS A 155 4.61 0.49 -8.95
C LYS A 155 3.61 -0.43 -9.66
N ASP A 156 3.99 -1.08 -10.77
CA ASP A 156 3.16 -2.13 -11.40
C ASP A 156 3.09 -3.36 -10.48
N HIS A 157 4.24 -3.74 -9.91
CA HIS A 157 4.33 -4.88 -9.00
C HIS A 157 3.50 -4.66 -7.73
N PHE A 158 3.50 -3.44 -7.17
CA PHE A 158 2.69 -3.06 -6.03
C PHE A 158 1.21 -3.43 -6.19
N ALA A 159 0.64 -3.13 -7.36
CA ALA A 159 -0.76 -3.42 -7.66
C ALA A 159 -1.10 -4.92 -7.70
N THR A 160 -0.10 -5.77 -7.99
CA THR A 160 -0.27 -7.23 -8.09
C THR A 160 0.11 -7.96 -6.81
N GLU A 161 1.16 -7.52 -6.11
CA GLU A 161 1.64 -8.11 -4.87
C GLU A 161 0.86 -7.57 -3.66
N VAL A 162 0.99 -6.27 -3.36
CA VAL A 162 0.44 -5.65 -2.15
C VAL A 162 -1.08 -5.77 -2.11
N MET A 163 -1.76 -5.42 -3.21
CA MET A 163 -3.22 -5.44 -3.22
C MET A 163 -3.80 -6.86 -3.15
N GLU A 164 -3.22 -7.84 -3.85
CA GLU A 164 -3.74 -9.22 -3.79
C GLU A 164 -3.48 -9.86 -2.44
N ILE A 165 -2.30 -9.63 -1.84
CA ILE A 165 -2.01 -10.12 -0.48
C ILE A 165 -2.99 -9.47 0.50
N ALA A 166 -3.22 -8.15 0.41
CA ALA A 166 -4.22 -7.47 1.24
C ALA A 166 -5.63 -8.07 1.06
N PHE A 167 -6.08 -8.31 -0.18
CA PHE A 167 -7.38 -8.92 -0.44
C PHE A 167 -7.50 -10.36 0.10
N MET A 168 -6.42 -11.14 0.05
CA MET A 168 -6.39 -12.50 0.60
C MET A 168 -6.45 -12.50 2.13
N LEU A 169 -5.73 -11.59 2.78
CA LEU A 169 -5.61 -11.54 4.24
C LEU A 169 -6.82 -10.90 4.93
N ASP A 170 -7.57 -10.02 4.25
CA ASP A 170 -8.74 -9.32 4.81
C ASP A 170 -10.02 -10.20 4.80
N ARG A 171 -9.85 -11.54 4.84
CA ARG A 171 -10.92 -12.57 4.79
C ARG A 171 -10.72 -13.61 5.90
N PRO A 172 -11.75 -14.06 6.65
CA PRO A 172 -13.03 -13.43 7.02
C PRO A 172 -12.94 -12.63 8.35
N ALA A 173 -11.75 -12.49 8.93
CA ALA A 173 -11.56 -11.67 10.11
C ALA A 173 -11.64 -10.19 9.68
N LEU A 174 -12.73 -9.51 10.04
CA LEU A 174 -12.94 -8.06 9.90
C LEU A 174 -11.81 -7.28 10.61
N ARG A 175 -10.65 -7.18 9.98
CA ARG A 175 -9.48 -6.49 10.55
C ARG A 175 -9.42 -5.09 9.97
N SER A 176 -9.92 -4.16 10.77
CA SER A 176 -9.69 -2.74 10.58
C SER A 176 -8.19 -2.43 10.67
N LEU A 177 -7.73 -1.40 9.95
CA LEU A 177 -6.36 -0.88 10.14
C LEU A 177 -6.16 -0.31 11.54
N ARG A 178 -7.25 0.14 12.18
CA ARG A 178 -7.27 0.58 13.56
C ARG A 178 -7.68 -0.56 14.50
N LEU A 179 -6.70 -1.23 15.08
CA LEU A 179 -6.92 -2.40 15.93
C LEU A 179 -7.06 -2.01 17.40
N LYS A 180 -7.98 -2.66 18.12
CA LYS A 180 -8.17 -2.37 19.55
C LYS A 180 -7.01 -2.97 20.36
N VAL A 181 -6.24 -2.11 21.05
CA VAL A 181 -5.12 -2.51 21.92
C VAL A 181 -5.34 -1.97 23.32
N GLU A 182 -5.57 -2.87 24.28
CA GLU A 182 -5.79 -2.51 25.70
C GLU A 182 -4.69 -3.06 26.62
N ARG A 183 -4.03 -4.17 26.24
CA ARG A 183 -3.00 -4.84 27.04
C ARG A 183 -1.75 -5.12 26.21
N PRO A 184 -0.58 -5.28 26.85
CA PRO A 184 0.66 -5.58 26.14
C PRO A 184 0.59 -6.79 25.18
N LYS A 185 -0.12 -7.86 25.58
CA LYS A 185 -0.29 -9.05 24.73
C LYS A 185 -1.10 -8.79 23.45
N ASP A 186 -1.90 -7.72 23.42
CA ASP A 186 -2.69 -7.37 22.25
C ASP A 186 -1.80 -6.71 21.17
N ILE A 187 -0.62 -6.18 21.53
CA ILE A 187 0.35 -5.55 20.60
C ILE A 187 0.84 -6.55 19.55
N ALA A 188 1.16 -7.79 19.95
CA ALA A 188 1.56 -8.83 18.99
C ALA A 188 0.47 -9.10 17.93
N GLY A 189 -0.80 -8.87 18.29
CA GLY A 189 -1.94 -8.95 17.37
C GLY A 189 -2.09 -7.74 16.45
N THR A 190 -1.27 -6.71 16.59
CA THR A 190 -1.24 -5.53 15.69
C THR A 190 -0.18 -5.62 14.60
N ILE A 191 0.88 -6.39 14.82
CA ILE A 191 1.96 -6.61 13.86
C ILE A 191 1.57 -7.79 12.95
N LEU A 192 0.47 -7.59 12.21
CA LEU A 192 -0.09 -8.60 11.30
C LEU A 192 0.14 -8.14 9.86
N PRO A 193 0.44 -9.05 8.91
CA PRO A 193 0.66 -8.70 7.51
C PRO A 193 -0.45 -7.83 6.89
N ILE A 194 -1.71 -7.97 7.34
CA ILE A 194 -2.81 -7.13 6.84
C ILE A 194 -2.58 -5.63 7.11
N VAL A 195 -1.98 -5.24 8.22
CA VAL A 195 -1.71 -3.84 8.57
C VAL A 195 -0.76 -3.20 7.57
N TYR A 196 0.28 -3.93 7.18
CA TYR A 196 1.27 -3.55 6.17
C TYR A 196 0.59 -3.36 4.81
N PHE A 197 0.01 -4.43 4.28
CA PHE A 197 -0.46 -4.47 2.90
C PHE A 197 -1.73 -3.63 2.67
N LYS A 198 -2.72 -3.70 3.59
CA LYS A 198 -3.93 -2.86 3.49
C LYS A 198 -3.60 -1.40 3.78
N GLY A 199 -2.67 -1.12 4.71
CA GLY A 199 -2.21 0.23 5.00
C GLY A 199 -1.57 0.87 3.77
N ALA A 200 -0.64 0.16 3.13
CA ALA A 200 0.00 0.62 1.91
C ALA A 200 -0.98 0.78 0.74
N ALA A 201 -1.87 -0.18 0.50
CA ALA A 201 -2.87 -0.09 -0.57
C ALA A 201 -3.83 1.08 -0.36
N PHE A 202 -4.22 1.35 0.88
CA PHE A 202 -5.03 2.53 1.22
C PHE A 202 -4.27 3.84 1.00
N ILE A 203 -3.00 3.91 1.42
CA ILE A 203 -2.13 5.07 1.16
C ILE A 203 -2.02 5.34 -0.34
N ALA A 204 -1.77 4.31 -1.16
CA ALA A 204 -1.71 4.44 -2.62
C ALA A 204 -3.02 5.00 -3.20
N MET A 205 -4.17 4.52 -2.73
CA MET A 205 -5.47 5.06 -3.16
C MET A 205 -5.65 6.53 -2.76
N VAL A 206 -5.18 6.95 -1.58
CA VAL A 206 -5.19 8.38 -1.17
C VAL A 206 -4.29 9.20 -2.08
N VAL A 207 -3.09 8.71 -2.42
CA VAL A 207 -2.16 9.37 -3.35
C VAL A 207 -2.82 9.60 -4.71
N ASP A 208 -3.51 8.59 -5.26
CA ASP A 208 -4.19 8.69 -6.55
C ASP A 208 -5.39 9.66 -6.51
N VAL A 209 -6.06 9.80 -5.35
CA VAL A 209 -7.19 10.74 -5.19
C VAL A 209 -6.73 12.20 -5.11
N ILE A 210 -5.69 12.49 -4.32
CA ILE A 210 -5.26 13.89 -4.08
C ILE A 210 -4.11 14.34 -5.00
N GLY A 211 -3.47 13.40 -5.69
CA GLY A 211 -2.32 13.59 -6.55
C GLY A 211 -0.99 13.55 -5.80
N GLU A 212 0.00 12.89 -6.41
CA GLU A 212 1.34 12.64 -5.83
C GLU A 212 2.03 13.91 -5.33
N LYS A 213 1.94 15.02 -6.07
CA LYS A 213 2.55 16.29 -5.65
C LYS A 213 1.99 16.78 -4.30
N ASN A 214 0.66 16.86 -4.19
CA ASN A 214 0.00 17.33 -2.97
C ASN A 214 0.24 16.35 -1.83
N PHE A 215 0.21 15.04 -2.10
CA PHE A 215 0.52 14.03 -1.10
C PHE A 215 1.94 14.22 -0.55
N ASN A 216 2.95 14.31 -1.42
CA ASN A 216 4.33 14.48 -1.01
C ASN A 216 4.55 15.79 -0.22
N GLU A 217 3.94 16.91 -0.66
CA GLU A 217 3.98 18.18 0.09
C GLU A 217 3.35 18.05 1.49
N GLY A 218 2.22 17.35 1.60
CA GLY A 218 1.54 17.13 2.87
C GLY A 218 2.33 16.19 3.80
N ILE A 219 3.01 15.19 3.26
CA ILE A 219 3.92 14.32 4.02
C ILE A 219 5.13 15.08 4.54
N LYS A 220 5.74 15.97 3.73
CA LYS A 220 6.81 16.86 4.19
C LYS A 220 6.34 17.73 5.35
N HIS A 221 5.14 18.30 5.25
CA HIS A 221 4.53 19.09 6.31
C HIS A 221 4.30 18.24 7.58
N TYR A 222 3.71 17.05 7.44
CA TYR A 222 3.46 16.11 8.53
C TYR A 222 4.74 15.75 9.28
N LEU A 223 5.77 15.28 8.55
CA LEU A 223 7.03 14.87 9.17
C LEU A 223 7.73 16.06 9.85
N THR A 224 7.71 17.24 9.23
CA THR A 224 8.32 18.45 9.81
C THR A 224 7.60 18.88 11.09
N LYS A 225 6.27 18.94 11.06
CA LYS A 225 5.43 19.40 12.17
C LYS A 225 5.52 18.48 13.39
N PHE A 226 5.60 17.17 13.16
CA PHE A 226 5.55 16.16 14.22
C PHE A 226 6.90 15.48 14.51
N SER A 227 7.99 16.02 13.97
CA SER A 227 9.35 15.52 14.22
C SER A 227 9.64 15.37 15.73
N TYR A 228 10.15 14.20 16.11
CA TYR A 228 10.43 13.77 17.48
C TYR A 228 9.19 13.67 18.39
N GLY A 229 7.99 13.64 17.79
CA GLY A 229 6.72 13.56 18.47
C GLY A 229 5.92 12.32 18.11
N ASN A 230 4.65 12.34 18.54
CA ASN A 230 3.71 11.27 18.31
C ASN A 230 2.44 11.77 17.61
N THR A 231 1.85 10.94 16.76
CA THR A 231 0.70 11.30 15.92
C THR A 231 -0.43 10.28 15.96
N ARG A 232 -1.62 10.74 15.63
CA ARG A 232 -2.79 9.92 15.28
C ARG A 232 -3.08 10.07 13.79
N SER A 233 -3.96 9.22 13.25
CA SER A 233 -4.38 9.33 11.85
C SER A 233 -5.01 10.69 11.50
N THR A 234 -5.68 11.35 12.45
CA THR A 234 -6.23 12.70 12.26
C THR A 234 -5.13 13.74 11.98
N ASP A 235 -3.97 13.62 12.63
CA ASP A 235 -2.84 14.54 12.41
C ASP A 235 -2.29 14.43 10.99
N LEU A 236 -2.31 13.22 10.42
CA LEU A 236 -1.95 12.96 9.02
C LEU A 236 -2.97 13.61 8.07
N TRP A 237 -4.26 13.39 8.29
CA TRP A 237 -5.31 13.94 7.42
C TRP A 237 -5.29 15.47 7.39
N GLU A 238 -5.18 16.11 8.55
CA GLU A 238 -5.05 17.56 8.66
C GLU A 238 -3.80 18.07 7.92
N SER A 239 -2.69 17.32 7.99
CA SER A 239 -1.45 17.69 7.29
C SER A 239 -1.61 17.60 5.76
N LEU A 240 -2.28 16.57 5.26
CA LEU A 240 -2.57 16.43 3.82
C LEU A 240 -3.56 17.52 3.36
N GLU A 241 -4.61 17.80 4.12
CA GLU A 241 -5.61 18.83 3.81
C GLU A 241 -4.99 20.25 3.80
N SER A 242 -3.95 20.50 4.59
CA SER A 242 -3.24 21.80 4.61
C SER A 242 -2.59 22.19 3.28
N THR A 243 -2.41 21.24 2.35
CA THR A 243 -1.87 21.49 1.00
C THR A 243 -2.86 22.17 0.07
N ASN A 244 -4.13 22.32 0.48
CA ASN A 244 -5.19 22.92 -0.32
C ASN A 244 -5.37 22.26 -1.71
N PHE A 245 -5.23 20.92 -1.77
CA PHE A 245 -5.55 20.17 -2.99
C PHE A 245 -6.99 20.44 -3.44
N LYS A 246 -7.25 20.33 -4.74
CA LYS A 246 -8.56 20.66 -5.34
C LYS A 246 -9.47 19.45 -5.57
N ALA A 247 -9.08 18.27 -5.07
CA ALA A 247 -9.88 17.06 -5.18
C ALA A 247 -11.26 17.28 -4.54
N LYS A 248 -12.31 16.91 -5.27
CA LYS A 248 -13.69 16.94 -4.78
C LYS A 248 -14.04 15.60 -4.17
N GLY A 249 -14.82 15.63 -3.09
CA GLY A 249 -15.37 14.46 -2.43
C GLY A 249 -16.62 13.91 -3.11
N PRO A 250 -17.20 12.84 -2.53
CA PRO A 250 -18.39 12.15 -3.05
C PRO A 250 -19.64 13.03 -3.15
N ASP A 251 -19.71 14.11 -2.37
CA ASP A 251 -20.80 15.08 -2.33
C ASP A 251 -20.57 16.27 -3.28
N GLY A 252 -19.45 16.30 -4.00
CA GLY A 252 -19.05 17.38 -4.91
C GLY A 252 -18.38 18.58 -4.22
N ASN A 253 -18.29 18.59 -2.88
CA ASN A 253 -17.57 19.60 -2.10
C ASN A 253 -16.07 19.28 -2.05
N PRO A 254 -15.20 20.17 -1.53
CA PRO A 254 -13.80 19.82 -1.26
C PRO A 254 -13.71 18.51 -0.44
N LEU A 255 -12.85 17.59 -0.87
CA LEU A 255 -12.71 16.30 -0.22
C LEU A 255 -12.25 16.45 1.24
N ASN A 256 -13.05 15.92 2.17
CA ASN A 256 -12.68 15.75 3.57
C ASN A 256 -12.01 14.37 3.74
N LEU A 257 -10.70 14.36 3.94
CA LEU A 257 -9.91 13.14 4.08
C LEU A 257 -10.26 12.38 5.35
N THR A 258 -10.56 13.07 6.45
CA THR A 258 -10.95 12.38 7.70
C THR A 258 -12.25 11.59 7.51
N ALA A 259 -13.26 12.20 6.88
CA ALA A 259 -14.53 11.54 6.61
C ALA A 259 -14.38 10.40 5.61
N PHE A 260 -13.61 10.62 4.53
CA PHE A 260 -13.30 9.61 3.53
C PHE A 260 -12.53 8.43 4.14
N ALA A 261 -11.43 8.68 4.86
CA ALA A 261 -10.54 7.65 5.39
C ALA A 261 -11.14 6.85 6.56
N SER A 262 -12.13 7.40 7.26
CA SER A 262 -12.71 6.77 8.45
C SER A 262 -13.28 5.37 8.17
N PRO A 263 -14.17 5.15 7.16
CA PRO A 263 -14.58 3.81 6.76
C PRO A 263 -13.43 2.86 6.40
N TRP A 264 -12.43 3.33 5.64
CA TRP A 264 -11.32 2.48 5.18
C TRP A 264 -10.38 2.05 6.30
N THR A 265 -10.21 2.91 7.30
CA THR A 265 -9.30 2.65 8.42
C THR A 265 -9.99 1.94 9.58
N ARG A 266 -11.29 2.20 9.83
CA ARG A 266 -12.01 1.71 11.02
C ARG A 266 -12.90 0.50 10.78
N GLN A 267 -13.22 0.20 9.52
CA GLN A 267 -14.00 -0.98 9.16
C GLN A 267 -13.07 -2.11 8.69
N GLY A 268 -13.40 -3.34 9.07
CA GLY A 268 -12.74 -4.52 8.51
C GLY A 268 -13.29 -4.86 7.13
N GLY A 269 -12.50 -5.55 6.31
CA GLY A 269 -12.89 -5.88 4.93
C GLY A 269 -12.71 -4.73 3.93
N PHE A 270 -13.19 -4.99 2.72
CA PHE A 270 -13.12 -4.11 1.56
C PHE A 270 -14.33 -4.33 0.63
N PRO A 271 -14.68 -3.37 -0.25
CA PRO A 271 -15.84 -3.50 -1.11
C PRO A 271 -15.56 -4.35 -2.37
N LEU A 272 -16.61 -5.07 -2.79
CA LEU A 272 -16.81 -5.57 -4.14
C LEU A 272 -17.69 -4.57 -4.90
N VAL A 273 -17.13 -3.92 -5.91
CA VAL A 273 -17.85 -3.05 -6.84
C VAL A 273 -18.43 -3.89 -7.96
N THR A 274 -19.75 -3.88 -8.14
CA THR A 274 -20.44 -4.65 -9.17
C THR A 274 -20.98 -3.73 -10.24
N VAL A 275 -20.70 -4.04 -11.49
CA VAL A 275 -21.14 -3.31 -12.68
C VAL A 275 -22.20 -4.14 -13.41
N ASP A 276 -23.42 -3.61 -13.45
CA ASP A 276 -24.56 -4.19 -14.15
C ASP A 276 -24.99 -3.29 -15.32
N VAL A 277 -25.70 -3.88 -16.29
CA VAL A 277 -26.32 -3.13 -17.40
C VAL A 277 -27.76 -2.84 -17.01
N LEU A 278 -28.08 -1.58 -16.72
CA LEU A 278 -29.43 -1.17 -16.36
C LEU A 278 -30.35 -1.14 -17.60
N ASN A 279 -29.82 -0.64 -18.71
CA ASN A 279 -30.48 -0.62 -20.02
C ASN A 279 -29.43 -0.44 -21.13
N SER A 280 -29.88 -0.36 -22.39
CA SER A 280 -29.03 -0.23 -23.59
C SER A 280 -28.08 0.98 -23.59
N SER A 281 -28.30 1.96 -22.71
CA SER A 281 -27.56 3.22 -22.66
C SER A 281 -26.97 3.53 -21.29
N THR A 282 -27.08 2.64 -20.29
CA THR A 282 -26.69 2.96 -18.91
C THR A 282 -26.17 1.73 -18.16
N PHE A 283 -25.00 1.89 -17.56
CA PHE A 283 -24.48 1.00 -16.53
C PHE A 283 -24.93 1.45 -15.15
N GLU A 284 -25.23 0.49 -14.28
CA GLU A 284 -25.43 0.71 -12.85
C GLU A 284 -24.26 0.09 -12.08
N ILE A 285 -23.69 0.86 -11.16
CA ILE A 285 -22.58 0.43 -10.31
C ILE A 285 -23.04 0.43 -8.86
N THR A 286 -22.86 -0.70 -8.20
CA THR A 286 -23.21 -0.93 -6.79
C THR A 286 -22.02 -1.47 -6.00
N GLN A 287 -22.13 -1.49 -4.66
CA GLN A 287 -21.09 -2.04 -3.79
C GLN A 287 -21.65 -3.05 -2.80
N TYR A 288 -20.83 -4.04 -2.46
CA TYR A 288 -21.11 -5.03 -1.42
C TYR A 288 -19.85 -5.30 -0.58
N PRO A 289 -19.94 -5.49 0.74
CA PRO A 289 -18.81 -5.97 1.54
C PRO A 289 -18.36 -7.37 1.08
N MET A 290 -17.09 -7.53 0.69
CA MET A 290 -16.59 -8.77 0.08
C MET A 290 -16.69 -10.00 1.01
N ASN A 291 -16.56 -9.81 2.33
CA ASN A 291 -16.72 -10.88 3.32
C ASN A 291 -18.12 -11.54 3.26
N LYS A 292 -19.17 -10.76 2.98
CA LYS A 292 -20.55 -11.28 2.90
C LYS A 292 -20.82 -12.07 1.63
N VAL A 293 -20.15 -11.74 0.54
CA VAL A 293 -20.21 -12.48 -0.72
C VAL A 293 -19.64 -13.89 -0.54
N MET A 294 -18.57 -14.03 0.27
CA MET A 294 -17.94 -15.33 0.52
C MET A 294 -18.72 -16.22 1.49
N ASP A 295 -19.38 -15.64 2.49
CA ASP A 295 -20.19 -16.39 3.47
C ASP A 295 -21.53 -16.91 2.90
N ARG A 296 -21.79 -16.70 1.59
CA ARG A 296 -23.02 -17.10 0.87
C ARG A 296 -24.33 -16.60 1.51
N LYS A 297 -24.26 -15.63 2.42
CA LYS A 297 -25.42 -14.93 3.01
C LYS A 297 -25.73 -13.67 2.22
N LEU A 298 -26.07 -13.83 0.95
CA LEU A 298 -26.68 -12.76 0.16
C LEU A 298 -28.21 -12.89 0.27
N SER A 299 -28.78 -12.52 1.42
CA SER A 299 -30.21 -12.20 1.48
C SER A 299 -30.36 -10.68 1.37
N LYS A 300 -31.23 -10.21 0.48
CA LYS A 300 -31.58 -8.79 0.32
C LYS A 300 -32.01 -8.10 1.64
N ASP A 301 -32.40 -8.88 2.65
CA ASP A 301 -32.86 -8.43 3.97
C ASP A 301 -31.82 -8.59 5.11
N ASP A 302 -30.53 -8.79 4.81
CA ASP A 302 -29.53 -8.87 5.88
C ASP A 302 -29.26 -7.50 6.52
N SER A 303 -30.06 -7.15 7.53
CA SER A 303 -29.94 -5.96 8.38
C SER A 303 -28.54 -5.75 8.97
N SER A 304 -27.71 -6.79 9.07
CA SER A 304 -26.31 -6.68 9.52
C SER A 304 -25.36 -6.10 8.44
N ALA A 305 -25.81 -5.94 7.18
CA ALA A 305 -25.07 -5.29 6.10
C ALA A 305 -25.25 -3.77 6.05
N HIS A 306 -26.26 -3.24 6.74
CA HIS A 306 -26.73 -1.87 6.60
C HIS A 306 -25.79 -0.81 7.23
N GLY A 307 -24.53 -1.15 7.53
CA GLY A 307 -23.57 -0.23 8.14
C GLY A 307 -22.11 -0.32 7.68
N ILE A 308 -21.75 -1.30 6.83
CA ILE A 308 -20.39 -1.40 6.27
C ILE A 308 -20.45 -0.96 4.81
N GLN A 309 -20.11 0.30 4.58
CA GLN A 309 -20.09 0.90 3.26
C GLN A 309 -18.99 1.95 3.20
N TRP A 310 -18.48 2.17 1.99
CA TRP A 310 -17.42 3.11 1.71
C TRP A 310 -17.89 4.12 0.68
N ASP A 311 -17.40 5.35 0.80
CA ASP A 311 -17.34 6.21 -0.38
C ASP A 311 -16.12 5.77 -1.20
N ILE A 312 -16.37 5.31 -2.43
CA ILE A 312 -15.36 4.63 -3.25
C ILE A 312 -14.97 5.54 -4.42
N PRO A 313 -13.68 5.91 -4.54
CA PRO A 313 -13.18 6.55 -5.75
C PRO A 313 -13.17 5.54 -6.89
N ILE A 314 -13.92 5.81 -7.95
CA ILE A 314 -14.06 4.94 -9.12
C ILE A 314 -13.27 5.52 -10.28
N TRP A 315 -12.16 4.87 -10.61
CA TRP A 315 -11.49 5.04 -11.90
C TRP A 315 -12.12 4.09 -12.91
N TYR A 316 -12.50 4.60 -14.07
CA TYR A 316 -13.18 3.79 -15.08
C TYR A 316 -12.82 4.20 -16.50
N GLN A 317 -12.85 3.22 -17.39
CA GLN A 317 -12.62 3.36 -18.82
C GLN A 317 -13.85 2.88 -19.59
N LEU A 318 -14.29 3.67 -20.56
CA LEU A 318 -15.31 3.28 -21.53
C LEU A 318 -14.60 2.98 -22.85
N ASP A 319 -14.71 1.75 -23.34
CA ASP A 319 -14.03 1.30 -24.56
C ASP A 319 -12.53 1.66 -24.56
N ASP A 320 -12.06 2.44 -25.53
CA ASP A 320 -10.68 2.92 -25.70
C ASP A 320 -10.47 4.36 -25.20
N GLN A 321 -11.46 4.94 -24.52
CA GLN A 321 -11.39 6.31 -24.04
C GLN A 321 -10.42 6.45 -22.86
N PRO A 322 -9.88 7.65 -22.60
CA PRO A 322 -9.05 7.89 -21.42
C PRO A 322 -9.76 7.51 -20.12
N VAL A 323 -8.99 7.04 -19.14
CA VAL A 323 -9.50 6.74 -17.79
C VAL A 323 -10.12 8.01 -17.18
N LYS A 324 -11.33 7.85 -16.64
CA LYS A 324 -12.11 8.88 -15.95
C LYS A 324 -12.20 8.56 -14.47
N PHE A 325 -12.51 9.58 -13.67
CA PHE A 325 -12.66 9.48 -12.23
C PHE A 325 -14.05 9.96 -11.80
N THR A 326 -14.69 9.24 -10.89
CA THR A 326 -15.94 9.62 -10.24
C THR A 326 -16.05 8.98 -8.85
N TRP A 327 -17.11 9.25 -8.11
CA TRP A 327 -17.38 8.65 -6.81
C TRP A 327 -18.60 7.74 -6.84
N LEU A 328 -18.46 6.55 -6.28
CA LEU A 328 -19.59 5.74 -5.83
C LEU A 328 -19.83 6.06 -4.37
N SER A 329 -20.90 6.81 -4.09
CA SER A 329 -21.30 7.12 -2.72
C SER A 329 -21.76 5.87 -1.99
N LYS A 330 -21.57 5.84 -0.66
CA LYS A 330 -21.93 4.69 0.18
C LYS A 330 -23.41 4.29 0.12
N ASP A 331 -24.32 5.25 -0.10
CA ASP A 331 -25.75 5.14 0.10
C ASP A 331 -26.58 5.05 -1.20
N LYS A 332 -25.95 5.21 -2.37
CA LYS A 332 -26.65 5.25 -3.67
C LYS A 332 -25.86 4.58 -4.78
N PRO A 333 -26.55 3.93 -5.74
CA PRO A 333 -25.90 3.45 -6.95
C PRO A 333 -25.31 4.61 -7.77
N LEU A 334 -24.29 4.30 -8.55
CA LEU A 334 -23.69 5.20 -9.53
C LEU A 334 -24.12 4.77 -10.94
N HIS A 335 -24.64 5.71 -11.72
CA HIS A 335 -25.02 5.47 -13.11
C HIS A 335 -24.01 6.09 -14.07
N ILE A 336 -23.55 5.31 -15.06
CA ILE A 336 -22.64 5.77 -16.11
C ILE A 336 -23.29 5.50 -17.47
N SER A 337 -23.40 6.54 -18.30
CA SER A 337 -23.97 6.41 -19.64
C SER A 337 -23.06 5.60 -20.57
N ALA A 338 -23.65 4.67 -21.30
CA ALA A 338 -23.04 3.94 -22.40
C ALA A 338 -23.28 4.70 -23.73
N ASN A 339 -22.30 4.67 -24.63
CA ASN A 339 -22.46 5.30 -25.95
C ASN A 339 -23.33 4.43 -26.87
N THR A 340 -23.15 3.11 -26.79
CA THR A 340 -23.90 2.11 -27.55
C THR A 340 -24.15 0.87 -26.69
N GLU A 341 -25.01 -0.02 -27.15
CA GLU A 341 -25.23 -1.33 -26.52
C GLU A 341 -23.95 -2.18 -26.48
N GLU A 342 -22.98 -1.95 -27.38
CA GLU A 342 -21.71 -2.67 -27.44
C GLU A 342 -20.60 -2.06 -26.57
N THR A 343 -20.84 -0.89 -25.98
CA THR A 343 -19.85 -0.23 -25.11
C THR A 343 -19.45 -1.15 -23.97
N ILE A 344 -18.15 -1.22 -23.70
CA ILE A 344 -17.61 -1.86 -22.49
C ILE A 344 -17.26 -0.80 -21.45
N LEU A 345 -17.53 -1.12 -20.19
CA LEU A 345 -17.09 -0.33 -19.04
C LEU A 345 -16.14 -1.19 -18.22
N VAL A 346 -14.92 -0.70 -18.01
CA VAL A 346 -13.94 -1.33 -17.13
C VAL A 346 -13.67 -0.40 -15.97
N VAL A 347 -13.98 -0.84 -14.76
CA VAL A 347 -13.66 -0.11 -13.53
C VAL A 347 -12.37 -0.65 -12.92
N ASN A 348 -11.58 0.24 -12.31
CA ASN A 348 -10.35 -0.05 -11.59
C ASN A 348 -9.36 -0.91 -12.37
N GLY A 349 -9.18 -0.60 -13.65
CA GLY A 349 -8.28 -1.35 -14.53
C GLY A 349 -6.84 -1.27 -14.02
N ASP A 350 -6.36 -0.06 -13.73
CA ASP A 350 -4.99 0.22 -13.24
C ASP A 350 -4.80 -0.03 -11.74
N ARG A 351 -5.87 -0.46 -11.05
CA ARG A 351 -5.88 -0.75 -9.61
C ARG A 351 -5.47 0.45 -8.74
N HIS A 352 -5.94 1.65 -9.09
CA HIS A 352 -5.82 2.82 -8.20
C HIS A 352 -6.62 2.64 -6.90
N GLY A 353 -7.76 1.94 -6.97
CA GLY A 353 -8.63 1.75 -5.82
C GLY A 353 -8.41 0.43 -5.09
N PHE A 354 -8.50 0.47 -3.75
CA PHE A 354 -8.46 -0.74 -2.91
C PHE A 354 -9.84 -1.44 -2.86
N TYR A 355 -10.27 -1.98 -4.00
CA TYR A 355 -11.51 -2.75 -4.12
C TYR A 355 -11.43 -3.76 -5.25
N ARG A 356 -12.24 -4.81 -5.16
CA ARG A 356 -12.43 -5.75 -6.26
C ARG A 356 -13.62 -5.34 -7.10
N GLN A 357 -13.58 -5.67 -8.38
CA GLN A 357 -14.67 -5.44 -9.32
C GLN A 357 -15.27 -6.75 -9.81
N ASN A 358 -16.57 -6.73 -10.06
CA ASN A 358 -17.32 -7.77 -10.75
C ASN A 358 -18.21 -7.14 -11.82
N TYR A 359 -18.52 -7.91 -12.85
CA TYR A 359 -19.43 -7.52 -13.92
C TYR A 359 -20.54 -8.57 -14.03
N ALA A 360 -21.72 -8.16 -14.50
CA ALA A 360 -22.73 -9.12 -14.98
C ALA A 360 -22.14 -10.04 -16.06
N GLU A 361 -22.73 -11.21 -16.26
CA GLU A 361 -22.25 -12.21 -17.23
C GLU A 361 -22.03 -11.62 -18.63
N GLU A 362 -22.99 -10.83 -19.13
CA GLU A 362 -22.88 -10.16 -20.43
C GLU A 362 -21.75 -9.12 -20.46
N GLY A 363 -21.52 -8.40 -19.35
CA GLY A 363 -20.38 -7.49 -19.22
C GLY A 363 -19.05 -8.23 -19.33
N TRP A 364 -18.91 -9.36 -18.62
CA TRP A 364 -17.72 -10.22 -18.72
C TRP A 364 -17.52 -10.74 -20.14
N LYS A 365 -18.57 -11.22 -20.81
CA LYS A 365 -18.50 -11.70 -22.21
C LYS A 365 -17.99 -10.62 -23.15
N LYS A 366 -18.48 -9.39 -23.04
CA LYS A 366 -18.03 -8.27 -23.88
C LYS A 366 -16.56 -7.90 -23.62
N ILE A 367 -16.14 -7.83 -22.36
CA ILE A 367 -14.74 -7.57 -21.99
C ILE A 367 -13.83 -8.67 -22.55
N ILE A 368 -14.18 -9.94 -22.35
CA ILE A 368 -13.41 -11.10 -22.84
C ILE A 368 -13.30 -11.08 -24.36
N LYS A 369 -14.42 -10.82 -25.07
CA LYS A 369 -14.42 -10.70 -26.52
C LYS A 369 -13.45 -9.61 -26.98
N LYS A 370 -13.54 -8.41 -26.39
CA LYS A 370 -12.68 -7.27 -26.77
C LYS A 370 -11.19 -7.55 -26.52
N LEU A 371 -10.86 -8.15 -25.39
CA LEU A 371 -9.48 -8.55 -25.06
C LEU A 371 -8.94 -9.63 -25.99
N THR A 372 -9.80 -10.56 -26.43
CA THR A 372 -9.43 -11.63 -27.37
C THR A 372 -9.19 -11.09 -28.77
N GLU A 373 -10.00 -10.13 -29.21
CA GLU A 373 -9.86 -9.45 -30.51
C GLU A 373 -8.65 -8.50 -30.52
N ASN A 374 -8.47 -7.70 -29.46
CA ASN A 374 -7.34 -6.80 -29.31
C ASN A 374 -7.08 -6.45 -27.83
N HIS A 375 -6.13 -7.16 -27.21
CA HIS A 375 -5.72 -6.97 -25.81
C HIS A 375 -5.09 -5.59 -25.50
N LYS A 376 -4.80 -4.76 -26.53
CA LYS A 376 -4.27 -3.39 -26.37
C LYS A 376 -5.35 -2.31 -26.30
N VAL A 377 -6.62 -2.67 -26.46
CA VAL A 377 -7.74 -1.73 -26.34
C VAL A 377 -7.85 -1.18 -24.93
N LEU A 378 -7.51 -2.01 -23.94
CA LEU A 378 -7.35 -1.59 -22.56
C LEU A 378 -5.86 -1.35 -22.28
N GLU A 379 -5.56 -0.45 -21.36
CA GLU A 379 -4.17 -0.22 -20.95
C GLU A 379 -3.51 -1.54 -20.50
N GLN A 380 -2.20 -1.68 -20.70
CA GLN A 380 -1.54 -2.98 -20.52
C GLN A 380 -1.67 -3.52 -19.07
N ARG A 381 -1.68 -2.63 -18.08
CA ARG A 381 -2.01 -2.97 -16.68
C ARG A 381 -3.44 -3.51 -16.55
N HIS A 382 -4.41 -2.98 -17.28
CA HIS A 382 -5.81 -3.42 -17.24
C HIS A 382 -5.93 -4.89 -17.65
N SER A 383 -5.25 -5.29 -18.72
CA SER A 383 -5.30 -6.64 -19.27
C SER A 383 -4.74 -7.67 -18.29
N ASP A 384 -3.57 -7.40 -17.70
CA ASP A 384 -2.97 -8.29 -16.67
C ASP A 384 -3.86 -8.39 -15.43
N CYS A 385 -4.46 -7.28 -15.02
CA CYS A 385 -5.32 -7.21 -13.86
C CYS A 385 -6.66 -7.95 -14.04
N LEU A 386 -7.22 -7.95 -15.24
CA LEU A 386 -8.48 -8.64 -15.58
C LEU A 386 -8.27 -10.15 -15.73
N ILE A 387 -7.14 -10.58 -16.33
CA ILE A 387 -6.80 -12.00 -16.49
C ILE A 387 -6.65 -12.70 -15.14
N VAL A 388 -5.95 -12.07 -14.17
CA VAL A 388 -5.82 -12.61 -12.80
C VAL A 388 -7.20 -12.71 -12.09
N LYS A 389 -8.15 -11.83 -12.43
CA LYS A 389 -9.49 -11.76 -11.82
C LYS A 389 -10.49 -12.76 -12.38
N GLY A 390 -10.40 -13.09 -13.67
CA GLY A 390 -11.20 -14.19 -14.25
C GLY A 390 -11.08 -15.46 -13.41
N PHE A 391 -9.89 -15.77 -12.90
CA PHE A 391 -9.65 -16.91 -12.03
C PHE A 391 -10.06 -16.69 -10.57
N ALA A 392 -9.84 -15.50 -10.00
CA ALA A 392 -10.13 -15.23 -8.58
C ALA A 392 -11.63 -15.01 -8.28
N THR A 393 -12.37 -14.38 -9.20
CA THR A 393 -13.82 -14.16 -9.09
C THR A 393 -14.59 -15.46 -9.32
N VAL A 394 -14.18 -16.28 -10.30
CA VAL A 394 -14.74 -17.63 -10.53
C VAL A 394 -14.59 -18.51 -9.29
N ARG A 395 -13.42 -18.52 -8.63
CA ARG A 395 -13.20 -19.28 -7.37
C ARG A 395 -14.03 -18.79 -6.18
N THR A 396 -14.51 -17.55 -6.21
CA THR A 396 -15.24 -16.94 -5.09
C THR A 396 -16.77 -17.00 -5.27
N ILE A 397 -17.25 -17.00 -6.50
CA ILE A 397 -18.67 -16.85 -6.84
C ILE A 397 -19.30 -18.15 -7.39
N LEU A 398 -18.53 -19.07 -7.98
CA LEU A 398 -19.06 -20.33 -8.48
C LEU A 398 -18.74 -21.50 -7.53
N PRO A 399 -19.68 -22.44 -7.30
CA PRO A 399 -19.48 -23.61 -6.46
C PRO A 399 -18.40 -24.57 -6.97
#